data_AF-A0A7K0KDG5-F1
#
_entry.id   AF-A0A7K0KDG5-F1
#
_cell.length_a   1.000
_cell.length_b   1.000
_cell.length_c   1.000
_cell.angle_alpha   90.00
_cell.angle_beta   90.00
_cell.angle_gamma   90.00
#
_symmetry.space_group_name_H-M   'P 1'
#
loop_
_entity.id
_entity.type
_entity.pdbx_description
1 polymer ?
#
loop_
_entity_poly.entity_id
_entity_poly.type
_entity_poly.pdbx_seq_one_letter_code
_entity_poly.pdbx_strand_id
1 'polypeptide(L)'
;MSHKEKEGFQFRQFFVGQQHCAMKVGTDGVLLGAWAKGGTHILDIGTGTGVVALMMAQRFPSANIDAIEIDREAAGQAADNVRCSPFADRVTVTHAALQDFRPSRSYDSIVCNPPYFLNSLKAPEASRAMARHAGEKSLTFRDIFAFAKVYATDSATVNVVAPTLSLEALETEAYLLGFRKAHELLLRTTPRKLPSRVLVSFSRSFHSPSEHSEQCLMNADGSRSAWYQQLTADFYVK
;
A
#
# COMPACT_ATOMS: atom_id res chain seq x y z
N MET A 1 21.57 -14.75 -26.07
CA MET A 1 20.49 -14.58 -25.06
C MET A 1 19.71 -13.35 -25.48
N SER A 2 18.44 -13.48 -25.88
CA SER A 2 17.73 -12.41 -26.60
C SER A 2 17.14 -11.36 -25.67
N HIS A 3 17.18 -10.10 -26.14
CA HIS A 3 16.52 -8.91 -25.60
C HIS A 3 14.99 -9.04 -25.55
N LYS A 4 14.44 -9.87 -24.67
CA LYS A 4 13.16 -9.56 -24.02
C LYS A 4 13.52 -8.85 -22.72
N GLU A 5 13.76 -7.55 -22.82
CA GLU A 5 14.01 -6.69 -21.67
C GLU A 5 12.92 -6.91 -20.61
N LYS A 6 13.34 -7.18 -19.38
CA LYS A 6 12.45 -7.48 -18.27
C LYS A 6 11.57 -6.25 -18.01
N GLU A 7 10.30 -6.28 -18.42
CA GLU A 7 9.31 -5.27 -17.99
C GLU A 7 9.26 -5.25 -16.44
N GLY A 8 9.80 -4.20 -15.85
CA GLY A 8 9.88 -4.03 -14.40
C GLY A 8 10.49 -2.71 -13.98
N PHE A 9 10.59 -2.50 -12.67
CA PHE A 9 11.07 -1.27 -12.07
C PHE A 9 12.28 -1.54 -11.18
N GLN A 10 13.39 -0.84 -11.41
CA GLN A 10 14.61 -0.96 -10.62
C GLN A 10 14.59 0.01 -9.44
N PHE A 11 14.63 -0.52 -8.22
CA PHE A 11 14.93 0.22 -6.99
C PHE A 11 16.40 0.04 -6.62
N ARG A 12 16.89 0.81 -5.63
CA ARG A 12 18.30 0.74 -5.20
C ARG A 12 18.74 -0.66 -4.76
N GLN A 13 17.89 -1.38 -4.02
CA GLN A 13 18.25 -2.67 -3.42
C GLN A 13 17.56 -3.87 -4.07
N PHE A 14 16.53 -3.66 -4.88
CA PHE A 14 15.73 -4.74 -5.45
C PHE A 14 15.14 -4.34 -6.81
N PHE A 15 14.71 -5.35 -7.56
CA PHE A 15 14.00 -5.18 -8.83
C PHE A 15 12.57 -5.72 -8.69
N VAL A 16 11.61 -5.05 -9.31
CA VAL A 16 10.20 -5.45 -9.30
C VAL A 16 9.77 -5.78 -10.72
N GLY A 17 9.61 -7.06 -11.03
CA GLY A 17 8.89 -7.53 -12.22
C GLY A 17 7.39 -7.33 -12.08
N GLN A 18 6.70 -7.03 -13.18
CA GLN A 18 5.28 -6.64 -13.16
C GLN A 18 4.48 -7.18 -14.35
N GLN A 19 4.93 -8.29 -14.96
CA GLN A 19 4.31 -8.83 -16.18
C GLN A 19 2.97 -9.50 -15.91
N HIS A 20 2.82 -10.06 -14.72
CA HIS A 20 1.64 -10.81 -14.29
C HIS A 20 0.78 -10.02 -13.29
N CYS A 21 0.91 -8.69 -13.26
CA CYS A 21 0.17 -7.85 -12.33
C CYS A 21 -0.71 -6.85 -13.10
N ALA A 22 -2.01 -6.83 -12.78
CA ALA A 22 -2.94 -5.84 -13.36
C ALA A 22 -2.55 -4.39 -12.99
N MET A 23 -2.07 -4.19 -11.76
CA MET A 23 -1.52 -2.91 -11.30
C MET A 23 0.01 -2.95 -11.31
N LYS A 24 0.60 -2.17 -12.22
CA LYS A 24 2.05 -1.92 -12.31
C LYS A 24 2.53 -1.04 -11.14
N VAL A 25 3.84 -0.97 -10.90
CA VAL A 25 4.43 -0.07 -9.90
C VAL A 25 4.02 1.38 -10.20
N GLY A 26 3.26 1.97 -9.28
CA GLY A 26 2.73 3.32 -9.39
C GLY A 26 3.15 4.21 -8.22
N THR A 27 2.91 5.50 -8.38
CA THR A 27 3.23 6.52 -7.36
C THR A 27 2.61 6.19 -6.01
N ASP A 28 1.36 5.70 -5.98
CA ASP A 28 0.62 5.42 -4.74
C ASP A 28 1.31 4.33 -3.89
N GLY A 29 1.77 3.24 -4.51
CA GLY A 29 2.52 2.19 -3.81
C GLY A 29 3.87 2.68 -3.27
N VAL A 30 4.60 3.47 -4.07
CA VAL A 30 5.87 4.07 -3.62
C VAL A 30 5.66 5.05 -2.47
N LEU A 31 4.63 5.90 -2.57
CA LEU A 31 4.25 6.84 -1.53
C LEU A 31 3.90 6.12 -0.23
N LEU A 32 3.06 5.08 -0.29
CA LEU A 32 2.68 4.28 0.87
C LEU A 32 3.90 3.60 1.49
N GLY A 33 4.70 2.89 0.69
CA GLY A 33 5.89 2.17 1.15
C GLY A 33 6.96 3.08 1.74
N ALA A 34 7.04 4.34 1.30
CA ALA A 34 7.98 5.32 1.83
C ALA A 34 7.46 6.09 3.06
N TRP A 35 6.14 6.23 3.21
CA TRP A 35 5.53 7.04 4.26
C TRP A 35 5.06 6.24 5.47
N ALA A 36 4.49 5.05 5.27
CA ALA A 36 3.82 4.28 6.32
C ALA A 36 4.73 4.04 7.53
N LYS A 37 4.14 4.02 8.74
CA LYS A 37 4.86 3.55 9.94
C LYS A 37 5.03 2.03 9.86
N GLY A 38 6.14 1.53 10.38
CA GLY A 38 6.44 0.10 10.41
C GLY A 38 6.30 -0.49 11.81
N GLY A 39 7.04 -1.55 12.05
CA GLY A 39 7.10 -2.28 13.31
C GLY A 39 7.87 -3.58 13.12
N THR A 40 7.67 -4.56 14.00
CA THR A 40 8.35 -5.86 13.93
C THR A 40 7.60 -6.84 13.05
N HIS A 41 6.26 -6.78 13.06
CA HIS A 41 5.40 -7.57 12.17
C HIS A 41 4.53 -6.65 11.34
N ILE A 42 4.62 -6.78 10.02
CA ILE A 42 3.91 -5.91 9.07
C ILE A 42 3.11 -6.75 8.09
N LEU A 43 1.86 -6.35 7.82
CA LEU A 43 1.02 -6.95 6.80
C LEU A 43 0.83 -6.00 5.62
N ASP A 44 1.09 -6.47 4.41
CA ASP A 44 0.74 -5.81 3.14
C ASP A 44 -0.49 -6.48 2.52
N ILE A 45 -1.63 -5.78 2.52
CA ILE A 45 -2.91 -6.28 2.01
C ILE A 45 -3.06 -5.89 0.53
N GLY A 46 -3.22 -6.88 -0.34
CA GLY A 46 -3.31 -6.67 -1.79
C GLY A 46 -1.96 -6.27 -2.36
N THR A 47 -0.93 -7.09 -2.08
CA THR A 47 0.47 -6.74 -2.33
C THR A 47 0.80 -6.53 -3.82
N GLY A 48 -0.02 -7.07 -4.73
CA GLY A 48 0.13 -6.93 -6.18
C GLY A 48 1.50 -7.41 -6.65
N THR A 49 2.39 -6.47 -6.99
CA THR A 49 3.77 -6.76 -7.41
C THR A 49 4.72 -7.11 -6.26
N GLY A 50 4.32 -6.92 -5.00
CA GLY A 50 5.21 -7.02 -3.84
C GLY A 50 5.96 -5.73 -3.52
N VAL A 51 5.75 -4.63 -4.27
CA VAL A 51 6.55 -3.42 -4.13
C VAL A 51 6.47 -2.80 -2.74
N VAL A 52 5.28 -2.72 -2.14
CA VAL A 52 5.11 -2.14 -0.81
C VAL A 52 5.77 -3.05 0.23
N ALA A 53 5.50 -4.36 0.22
CA ALA A 53 6.17 -5.33 1.08
C ALA A 53 7.71 -5.23 1.03
N LEU A 54 8.31 -5.15 -0.16
CA LEU A 54 9.76 -4.99 -0.34
C LEU A 54 10.27 -3.65 0.19
N MET A 55 9.53 -2.56 -0.02
CA MET A 55 9.88 -1.25 0.53
C MET A 55 9.83 -1.23 2.06
N MET A 56 8.84 -1.89 2.66
CA MET A 56 8.74 -2.04 4.11
C MET A 56 9.89 -2.89 4.65
N ALA A 57 10.25 -3.99 3.98
CA ALA A 57 11.40 -4.81 4.37
C ALA A 57 12.74 -4.06 4.29
N GLN A 58 12.89 -3.15 3.33
CA GLN A 58 14.07 -2.26 3.22
C GLN A 58 14.11 -1.22 4.35
N ARG A 59 12.98 -0.56 4.66
CA ARG A 59 12.91 0.50 5.69
C ARG A 59 13.00 -0.03 7.11
N PHE A 60 12.55 -1.26 7.33
CA PHE A 60 12.51 -1.90 8.64
C PHE A 60 13.33 -3.20 8.60
N PRO A 61 14.66 -3.13 8.81
CA PRO A 61 15.57 -4.28 8.66
C PRO A 61 15.27 -5.47 9.58
N SER A 62 14.62 -5.21 10.73
CA SER A 62 14.23 -6.24 11.71
C SER A 62 12.79 -6.73 11.54
N ALA A 63 12.03 -6.19 10.58
CA ALA A 63 10.63 -6.55 10.38
C ALA A 63 10.50 -7.88 9.64
N ASN A 64 9.48 -8.66 10.00
CA ASN A 64 8.93 -9.73 9.20
C ASN A 64 7.66 -9.21 8.52
N ILE A 65 7.57 -9.43 7.20
CA ILE A 65 6.48 -8.93 6.37
C ILE A 65 5.66 -10.12 5.86
N ASP A 66 4.38 -10.11 6.17
CA ASP A 66 3.41 -10.95 5.46
C ASP A 66 2.77 -10.11 4.37
N ALA A 67 2.66 -10.68 3.17
CA ALA A 67 2.09 -10.02 2.01
C ALA A 67 1.03 -10.93 1.42
N ILE A 68 -0.21 -10.44 1.31
CA ILE A 68 -1.32 -11.23 0.79
C ILE A 68 -1.82 -10.68 -0.54
N GLU A 69 -2.15 -11.57 -1.46
CA GLU A 69 -2.70 -11.23 -2.77
C GLU A 69 -3.76 -12.25 -3.17
N ILE A 70 -4.91 -11.78 -3.66
CA ILE A 70 -6.03 -12.62 -4.06
C ILE A 70 -5.87 -13.14 -5.49
N ASP A 71 -5.14 -12.42 -6.34
CA ASP A 71 -4.83 -12.86 -7.69
C ASP A 71 -3.62 -13.81 -7.70
N ARG A 72 -3.83 -15.03 -8.21
CA ARG A 72 -2.80 -16.09 -8.23
C ARG A 72 -1.56 -15.69 -9.02
N GLU A 73 -1.72 -15.02 -10.16
CA GLU A 73 -0.59 -14.68 -11.03
C GLU A 73 0.23 -13.54 -10.42
N ALA A 74 -0.43 -12.54 -9.86
CA ALA A 74 0.21 -11.46 -9.12
C ALA A 74 0.93 -11.96 -7.86
N ALA A 75 0.30 -12.87 -7.09
CA ALA A 75 0.95 -13.51 -5.95
C ALA A 75 2.22 -14.27 -6.36
N GLY A 76 2.20 -14.98 -7.49
CA GLY A 76 3.38 -15.63 -8.06
C GLY A 76 4.48 -14.62 -8.44
N GLN A 77 4.12 -13.53 -9.10
CA GLN A 77 5.06 -12.47 -9.47
C GLN A 77 5.67 -11.77 -8.24
N ALA A 78 4.87 -11.51 -7.20
CA ALA A 78 5.35 -10.96 -5.94
C ALA A 78 6.32 -11.91 -5.24
N ALA A 79 6.00 -13.21 -5.20
CA ALA A 79 6.90 -14.22 -4.63
C ALA A 79 8.23 -14.31 -5.39
N ASP A 80 8.21 -14.21 -6.73
CA ASP A 80 9.42 -14.16 -7.53
C ASP A 80 10.26 -12.90 -7.28
N ASN A 81 9.61 -11.73 -7.15
CA ASN A 81 10.30 -10.48 -6.80
C ASN A 81 10.96 -10.57 -5.43
N VAL A 82 10.25 -11.14 -4.44
CA VAL A 82 10.77 -11.37 -3.10
C VAL A 82 11.98 -12.31 -3.12
N ARG A 83 11.87 -13.46 -3.80
CA ARG A 83 12.94 -14.44 -3.93
C ARG A 83 14.19 -13.87 -4.60
N CYS A 84 14.03 -12.92 -5.51
CA CYS A 84 15.14 -12.24 -6.20
C CYS A 84 15.67 -11.00 -5.45
N SER A 85 15.11 -10.68 -4.28
CA SER A 85 15.53 -9.54 -3.46
C SER A 85 16.43 -9.97 -2.30
N PRO A 86 17.17 -9.03 -1.67
CA PRO A 86 17.90 -9.29 -0.43
C PRO A 86 17.02 -9.59 0.78
N PHE A 87 15.69 -9.59 0.64
CA PHE A 87 14.72 -9.68 1.74
C PHE A 87 13.94 -11.00 1.75
N ALA A 88 14.36 -11.98 0.95
CA ALA A 88 13.66 -13.27 0.79
C ALA A 88 13.38 -13.99 2.13
N ASP A 89 14.27 -13.87 3.10
CA ASP A 89 14.14 -14.54 4.41
C ASP A 89 13.10 -13.88 5.34
N ARG A 90 12.60 -12.68 5.00
CA ARG A 90 11.74 -11.87 5.88
C ARG A 90 10.43 -11.43 5.25
N VAL A 91 10.19 -11.73 3.97
CA VAL A 91 8.94 -11.41 3.28
C VAL A 91 8.28 -12.70 2.83
N THR A 92 7.08 -12.96 3.33
CA THR A 92 6.29 -14.14 2.96
C THR A 92 5.09 -13.70 2.13
N VAL A 93 4.99 -14.22 0.90
CA VAL A 93 3.83 -13.96 0.03
C VAL A 93 2.85 -15.12 0.13
N THR A 94 1.59 -14.82 0.44
CA THR A 94 0.49 -15.79 0.52
C THR A 94 -0.60 -15.44 -0.48
N HIS A 95 -0.92 -16.39 -1.37
CA HIS A 95 -2.10 -16.27 -2.23
C HIS A 95 -3.37 -16.55 -1.42
N ALA A 96 -4.03 -15.48 -0.97
CA ALA A 96 -5.23 -15.53 -0.14
C ALA A 96 -6.03 -14.22 -0.23
N ALA A 97 -7.35 -14.35 -0.12
CA ALA A 97 -8.22 -13.22 0.21
C ALA A 97 -8.04 -12.85 1.70
N LEU A 98 -8.15 -11.56 2.04
CA LEU A 98 -8.03 -11.09 3.44
C LEU A 98 -9.05 -11.80 4.35
N GLN A 99 -10.25 -12.06 3.84
CA GLN A 99 -11.35 -12.71 4.55
C GLN A 99 -11.02 -14.15 4.97
N ASP A 100 -10.12 -14.82 4.24
CA ASP A 100 -9.68 -16.20 4.51
C ASP A 100 -8.33 -16.25 5.26
N PHE A 101 -7.59 -15.15 5.30
CA PHE A 101 -6.27 -15.10 5.92
C PHE A 101 -6.38 -15.12 7.45
N ARG A 102 -5.69 -16.06 8.09
CA ARG A 102 -5.68 -16.28 9.55
C ARG A 102 -4.23 -16.34 10.04
N PRO A 103 -3.62 -15.20 10.38
CA PRO A 103 -2.24 -15.18 10.87
C PRO A 103 -2.16 -15.75 12.28
N SER A 104 -0.98 -16.27 12.64
CA SER A 104 -0.69 -16.76 14.00
C SER A 104 -0.21 -15.67 14.96
N ARG A 105 0.05 -14.46 14.45
CA ARG A 105 0.59 -13.31 15.19
C ARG A 105 -0.19 -12.05 14.86
N SER A 106 -0.13 -11.08 15.76
CA SER A 106 -0.65 -9.74 15.53
C SER A 106 0.38 -8.86 14.83
N TYR A 107 -0.10 -7.85 14.11
CA TYR A 107 0.72 -6.91 13.36
C TYR A 107 0.85 -5.56 14.07
N ASP A 108 2.05 -4.99 13.99
CA ASP A 108 2.36 -3.62 14.44
C ASP A 108 2.00 -2.58 13.36
N SER A 109 2.01 -3.00 12.09
CA SER A 109 1.60 -2.16 10.98
C SER A 109 0.87 -2.98 9.92
N ILE A 110 -0.23 -2.44 9.44
CA ILE A 110 -0.97 -2.95 8.31
C ILE A 110 -0.91 -1.86 7.23
N VAL A 111 -0.46 -2.21 6.04
CA VAL A 111 -0.40 -1.31 4.89
C VAL A 111 -1.32 -1.82 3.79
N CYS A 112 -2.02 -0.92 3.12
CA CYS A 112 -2.94 -1.29 2.04
C CYS A 112 -3.01 -0.20 0.97
N ASN A 113 -2.83 -0.60 -0.28
CA ASN A 113 -3.17 0.21 -1.46
C ASN A 113 -4.39 -0.43 -2.14
N PRO A 114 -5.61 -0.23 -1.61
CA PRO A 114 -6.77 -0.98 -2.06
C PRO A 114 -7.14 -0.58 -3.50
N PRO A 115 -7.63 -1.52 -4.32
CA PRO A 115 -8.22 -1.17 -5.59
C PRO A 115 -9.40 -0.21 -5.36
N TYR A 116 -9.35 0.98 -5.95
CA TYR A 116 -10.36 2.02 -5.71
C TYR A 116 -11.66 1.71 -6.46
N PHE A 117 -12.57 1.01 -5.80
CA PHE A 117 -13.93 0.79 -6.27
C PHE A 117 -14.85 1.88 -5.72
N LEU A 118 -14.68 3.11 -6.19
CA LEU A 118 -15.77 4.07 -6.08
C LEU A 118 -16.71 3.81 -7.25
N ASN A 119 -18.00 3.69 -6.94
CA ASN A 119 -19.16 3.75 -7.85
C ASN A 119 -19.17 5.04 -8.69
N SER A 120 -18.12 5.30 -9.44
CA SER A 120 -18.05 6.35 -10.42
C SER A 120 -18.56 5.75 -11.72
N LEU A 121 -19.60 6.37 -12.28
CA LEU A 121 -20.13 6.12 -13.62
C LEU A 121 -19.07 6.28 -14.75
N LYS A 122 -17.79 6.47 -14.40
CA LYS A 122 -16.63 6.73 -15.26
C LYS A 122 -15.38 5.92 -14.87
N ALA A 123 -15.52 4.80 -14.18
CA ALA A 123 -14.36 3.94 -13.91
C ALA A 123 -13.76 3.39 -15.24
N PRO A 124 -12.43 3.53 -15.47
CA PRO A 124 -11.76 2.95 -16.64
C PRO A 124 -12.02 1.44 -16.75
N GLU A 125 -12.00 0.87 -17.96
CA GLU A 125 -12.27 -0.55 -18.20
C GLU A 125 -11.44 -1.50 -17.31
N ALA A 126 -10.20 -1.12 -16.97
CA ALA A 126 -9.34 -1.89 -16.05
C ALA A 126 -9.90 -2.00 -14.61
N SER A 127 -10.54 -0.94 -14.10
CA SER A 127 -11.20 -0.96 -12.78
C SER A 127 -12.44 -1.85 -12.81
N ARG A 128 -13.18 -1.85 -13.93
CA ARG A 128 -14.33 -2.74 -14.14
C ARG A 128 -13.90 -4.21 -14.32
N ALA A 129 -12.76 -4.48 -14.95
CA ALA A 129 -12.21 -5.83 -15.09
C ALA A 129 -11.76 -6.41 -13.72
N MET A 130 -11.03 -5.64 -12.91
CA MET A 130 -10.65 -6.07 -11.56
C MET A 130 -11.86 -6.29 -10.63
N ALA A 131 -12.89 -5.43 -10.71
CA ALA A 131 -14.13 -5.62 -9.95
C ALA A 131 -14.86 -6.93 -10.33
N ARG A 132 -14.82 -7.31 -11.61
CA ARG A 132 -15.40 -8.57 -12.10
C ARG A 132 -14.57 -9.79 -11.68
N HIS A 133 -13.24 -9.67 -11.64
CA HIS A 133 -12.35 -10.74 -11.21
C HIS A 133 -12.37 -10.96 -9.68
N ALA A 134 -12.63 -9.92 -8.88
CA ALA A 134 -12.68 -10.03 -7.42
C ALA A 134 -13.94 -10.73 -6.86
N GLY A 135 -15.03 -10.80 -7.64
CA GLY A 135 -16.25 -11.52 -7.27
C GLY A 135 -16.80 -11.13 -5.89
N GLU A 136 -17.44 -12.08 -5.19
CA GLU A 136 -17.97 -11.92 -3.82
C GLU A 136 -16.89 -11.62 -2.75
N LYS A 137 -15.60 -11.71 -3.09
CA LYS A 137 -14.47 -11.50 -2.17
C LYS A 137 -13.70 -10.20 -2.43
N SER A 138 -14.35 -9.21 -3.06
CA SER A 138 -13.76 -7.88 -3.21
C SER A 138 -13.40 -7.27 -1.85
N LEU A 139 -12.18 -6.74 -1.74
CA LEU A 139 -11.70 -6.09 -0.53
C LEU A 139 -12.48 -4.79 -0.27
N THR A 140 -13.08 -4.67 0.91
CA THR A 140 -13.73 -3.43 1.36
C THR A 140 -12.95 -2.75 2.50
N PHE A 141 -13.21 -1.46 2.74
CA PHE A 141 -12.63 -0.77 3.90
C PHE A 141 -13.04 -1.42 5.23
N ARG A 142 -14.28 -1.90 5.31
CA ARG A 142 -14.77 -2.66 6.47
C ARG A 142 -13.93 -3.91 6.72
N ASP A 143 -13.57 -4.66 5.68
CA ASP A 143 -12.75 -5.86 5.82
C ASP A 143 -11.36 -5.54 6.40
N ILE A 144 -10.73 -4.46 5.92
CA ILE A 144 -9.42 -4.00 6.41
C ILE A 144 -9.47 -3.74 7.92
N PHE A 145 -10.44 -2.93 8.37
CA PHE A 145 -10.54 -2.57 9.78
C PHE A 145 -11.10 -3.71 10.64
N ALA A 146 -11.93 -4.60 10.11
CA ALA A 146 -12.43 -5.75 10.84
C ALA A 146 -11.30 -6.75 11.08
N PHE A 147 -10.44 -6.96 10.09
CA PHE A 147 -9.21 -7.74 10.24
C PHE A 147 -8.28 -7.08 11.26
N ALA A 148 -7.98 -5.80 11.10
CA ALA A 148 -7.13 -5.06 12.03
C ALA A 148 -7.68 -5.10 13.46
N LYS A 149 -9.01 -5.11 13.63
CA LYS A 149 -9.63 -5.21 14.95
C LYS A 149 -9.26 -6.51 15.69
N VAL A 150 -9.01 -7.59 14.96
CA VAL A 150 -8.68 -8.89 15.53
C VAL A 150 -7.17 -9.12 15.58
N TYR A 151 -6.44 -8.68 14.55
CA TYR A 151 -5.05 -9.08 14.31
C TYR A 151 -4.04 -7.93 14.40
N ALA A 152 -4.42 -6.72 14.84
CA ALA A 152 -3.47 -5.64 15.10
C ALA A 152 -3.14 -5.55 16.59
N THR A 153 -1.90 -5.19 16.94
CA THR A 153 -1.53 -4.84 18.31
C THR A 153 -2.21 -3.53 18.76
N ASP A 154 -2.23 -3.24 20.05
CA ASP A 154 -2.89 -2.02 20.55
C ASP A 154 -2.19 -0.74 20.13
N SER A 155 -0.88 -0.80 19.88
CA SER A 155 -0.08 0.30 19.33
C SER A 155 0.00 0.30 17.80
N ALA A 156 -0.71 -0.61 17.13
CA ALA A 156 -0.57 -0.78 15.69
C ALA A 156 -1.13 0.40 14.90
N THR A 157 -0.63 0.52 13.67
CA THR A 157 -1.15 1.47 12.68
C THR A 157 -1.72 0.76 11.46
N VAL A 158 -2.84 1.26 10.96
CA VAL A 158 -3.41 0.88 9.65
C VAL A 158 -3.17 2.04 8.69
N ASN A 159 -2.34 1.83 7.68
CA ASN A 159 -1.85 2.85 6.75
C ASN A 159 -2.44 2.57 5.36
N VAL A 160 -3.14 3.55 4.80
CA VAL A 160 -3.84 3.42 3.53
C VAL A 160 -3.50 4.60 2.62
N VAL A 161 -3.26 4.32 1.34
CA VAL A 161 -3.28 5.34 0.29
C VAL A 161 -4.61 5.27 -0.46
N ALA A 162 -5.30 6.39 -0.63
CA ALA A 162 -6.62 6.42 -1.28
C ALA A 162 -6.87 7.72 -2.07
N PRO A 163 -7.84 7.77 -3.01
CA PRO A 163 -8.40 9.01 -3.49
C PRO A 163 -8.99 9.80 -2.32
N THR A 164 -8.85 11.12 -2.36
CA THR A 164 -9.46 12.02 -1.36
C THR A 164 -10.98 11.85 -1.25
N LEU A 165 -11.64 11.52 -2.36
CA LEU A 165 -13.08 11.21 -2.41
C LEU A 165 -13.48 9.95 -1.62
N SER A 166 -12.54 9.05 -1.33
CA SER A 166 -12.80 7.83 -0.54
C SER A 166 -12.54 8.03 0.96
N LEU A 167 -12.00 9.18 1.38
CA LEU A 167 -11.53 9.39 2.75
C LEU A 167 -12.68 9.27 3.76
N GLU A 168 -13.82 9.89 3.51
CA GLU A 168 -14.96 9.85 4.43
C GLU A 168 -15.48 8.41 4.65
N ALA A 169 -15.57 7.62 3.58
CA ALA A 169 -16.01 6.22 3.67
C ALA A 169 -14.98 5.37 4.44
N LEU A 170 -13.69 5.60 4.21
CA LEU A 170 -12.61 4.93 4.92
C LEU A 170 -12.62 5.28 6.42
N GLU A 171 -12.75 6.56 6.75
CA GLU A 171 -12.85 7.06 8.12
C GLU A 171 -14.07 6.49 8.85
N THR A 172 -15.22 6.43 8.17
CA THR A 172 -16.45 5.87 8.73
C THR A 172 -16.24 4.44 9.22
N GLU A 173 -15.69 3.55 8.37
CA GLU A 173 -15.43 2.17 8.74
C GLU A 173 -14.36 2.06 9.83
N ALA A 174 -13.32 2.90 9.78
CA ALA A 174 -12.29 2.96 10.83
C ALA A 174 -12.90 3.29 12.20
N TYR A 175 -13.71 4.36 12.28
CA TYR A 175 -14.34 4.82 13.50
C TYR A 175 -15.32 3.78 14.07
N LEU A 176 -16.15 3.17 13.20
CA LEU A 176 -17.08 2.11 13.61
C LEU A 176 -16.37 0.89 14.22
N LEU A 177 -15.13 0.63 13.81
CA LEU A 177 -14.33 -0.51 14.27
C LEU A 177 -13.31 -0.13 15.36
N GLY A 178 -13.41 1.08 15.91
CA GLY A 178 -12.65 1.52 17.08
C GLY A 178 -11.25 2.07 16.76
N PHE A 179 -10.99 2.42 15.51
CA PHE A 179 -9.77 3.08 15.09
C PHE A 179 -10.00 4.58 14.94
N ARG A 180 -8.98 5.39 15.22
CA ARG A 180 -9.00 6.85 15.08
C ARG A 180 -7.93 7.27 14.10
N LYS A 181 -8.20 8.30 13.30
CA LYS A 181 -7.21 8.91 12.42
C LYS A 181 -6.07 9.48 13.25
N ALA A 182 -4.86 9.07 12.93
CA ALA A 182 -3.62 9.45 13.61
C ALA A 182 -2.78 10.40 12.76
N HIS A 183 -2.73 10.18 11.45
CA HIS A 183 -2.04 11.06 10.52
C HIS A 183 -2.79 11.10 9.20
N GLU A 184 -3.01 12.30 8.68
CA GLU A 184 -3.49 12.57 7.34
C GLU A 184 -2.48 13.40 6.56
N LEU A 185 -2.16 12.93 5.36
CA LEU A 185 -1.32 13.64 4.42
C LEU A 185 -2.05 13.74 3.07
N LEU A 186 -2.57 14.92 2.79
CA LEU A 186 -3.20 15.25 1.51
C LEU A 186 -2.13 15.49 0.44
N LEU A 187 -2.37 14.96 -0.77
CA LEU A 187 -1.41 14.98 -1.86
C LEU A 187 -2.00 15.61 -3.11
N ARG A 188 -1.37 16.70 -3.55
CA ARG A 188 -1.60 17.33 -4.86
C ARG A 188 -0.61 16.80 -5.88
N THR A 189 -1.08 16.52 -7.10
CA THR A 189 -0.15 16.19 -8.21
C THR A 189 0.72 17.38 -8.59
N THR A 190 0.10 18.56 -8.73
CA THR A 190 0.78 19.83 -9.05
C THR A 190 0.17 20.95 -8.21
N PRO A 191 0.84 22.10 -8.03
CA PRO A 191 0.37 23.14 -7.11
C PRO A 191 -0.99 23.75 -7.50
N ARG A 192 -1.38 23.60 -8.77
CA ARG A 192 -2.63 24.12 -9.34
C ARG A 192 -3.82 23.18 -9.16
N LYS A 193 -3.60 21.92 -8.78
CA LYS A 193 -4.66 20.92 -8.62
C LYS A 193 -5.07 20.80 -7.16
N LEU A 194 -6.34 20.45 -6.93
CA LEU A 194 -6.81 20.03 -5.61
C LEU A 194 -6.17 18.69 -5.22
N PRO A 195 -6.08 18.38 -3.91
CA PRO A 195 -5.64 17.08 -3.45
C PRO A 195 -6.48 15.95 -4.06
N SER A 196 -5.81 15.03 -4.74
CA SER A 196 -6.44 13.88 -5.42
C SER A 196 -6.12 12.55 -4.74
N ARG A 197 -5.17 12.55 -3.82
CA ARG A 197 -4.75 11.40 -3.03
C ARG A 197 -4.59 11.79 -1.57
N VAL A 198 -4.76 10.83 -0.69
CA VAL A 198 -4.50 10.94 0.73
C VAL A 198 -3.71 9.72 1.17
N LEU A 199 -2.65 9.94 1.93
CA LEU A 199 -2.03 8.94 2.78
C LEU A 199 -2.60 9.12 4.18
N VAL A 200 -3.21 8.09 4.73
CA VAL A 200 -3.87 8.17 6.03
C VAL A 200 -3.51 6.99 6.90
N SER A 201 -3.25 7.27 8.17
CA SER A 201 -2.91 6.31 9.20
C SER A 201 -3.98 6.35 10.27
N PHE A 202 -4.41 5.18 10.70
CA PHE A 202 -5.33 5.01 11.82
C PHE A 202 -4.67 4.21 12.93
N SER A 203 -5.05 4.46 14.18
CA SER A 203 -4.57 3.72 15.35
C SER A 203 -5.65 3.60 16.42
N ARG A 204 -5.45 2.73 17.41
CA ARG A 204 -6.32 2.64 18.60
C ARG A 204 -5.90 3.60 19.72
N SER A 205 -4.73 4.23 19.60
CA SER A 205 -4.23 5.12 20.65
C SER A 205 -5.03 6.42 20.67
N PHE A 206 -5.51 6.79 21.85
CA PHE A 206 -6.25 8.04 22.08
C PHE A 206 -5.36 9.17 22.62
N HIS A 207 -4.06 8.92 22.81
CA HIS A 207 -3.18 9.80 23.58
C HIS A 207 -2.58 10.95 22.76
N SER A 208 -2.73 10.96 21.43
CA SER A 208 -2.15 11.99 20.57
C SER A 208 -3.19 12.60 19.64
N PRO A 209 -3.15 13.92 19.41
CA PRO A 209 -3.99 14.56 18.40
C PRO A 209 -3.63 14.03 17.01
N SER A 210 -4.62 13.98 16.12
CA SER A 210 -4.38 13.63 14.72
C SER A 210 -3.49 14.69 14.07
N GLU A 211 -2.42 14.26 13.43
CA GLU A 211 -1.59 15.11 12.59
C GLU A 211 -2.26 15.29 11.22
N HIS A 212 -2.21 16.50 10.67
CA HIS A 212 -2.74 16.81 9.35
C HIS A 212 -1.74 17.66 8.58
N SER A 213 -1.39 17.23 7.36
CA SER A 213 -0.47 17.94 6.49
C SER A 213 -0.87 17.80 5.02
N GLU A 214 -0.32 18.68 4.18
CA GLU A 214 -0.54 18.64 2.74
C GLU A 214 0.78 18.85 1.99
N GLN A 215 1.01 18.06 0.95
CA GLN A 215 2.21 18.11 0.14
C GLN A 215 1.89 18.05 -1.36
N CYS A 216 2.86 18.47 -2.17
CA CYS A 216 2.75 18.42 -3.61
C CYS A 216 3.83 17.50 -4.20
N LEU A 217 3.46 16.66 -5.17
CA LEU A 217 4.37 15.70 -5.79
C LEU A 217 5.31 16.34 -6.81
N MET A 218 4.84 17.38 -7.50
CA MET A 218 5.58 18.08 -8.55
C MET A 218 5.59 19.58 -8.31
N ASN A 219 6.66 20.24 -8.73
CA ASN A 219 6.76 21.68 -8.81
C ASN A 219 5.96 22.21 -10.01
N ALA A 220 5.82 23.54 -10.11
CA ALA A 220 5.08 24.17 -11.22
C ALA A 220 5.74 23.95 -12.60
N ASP A 221 7.05 23.72 -12.63
CA ASP A 221 7.86 23.42 -13.81
C ASP A 221 7.81 21.95 -14.24
N GLY A 222 7.08 21.10 -13.51
CA GLY A 222 6.96 19.66 -13.77
C GLY A 222 8.06 18.79 -13.15
N SER A 223 9.06 19.38 -12.47
CA SER A 223 10.05 18.60 -11.73
C SER A 223 9.41 17.94 -10.52
N ARG A 224 9.99 16.83 -10.03
CA ARG A 224 9.62 16.26 -8.72
C ARG A 224 9.90 17.29 -7.62
N SER A 225 9.00 17.40 -6.64
CA SER A 225 9.19 18.31 -5.52
C SER A 225 10.33 17.84 -4.61
N ALA A 226 10.93 18.76 -3.85
CA ALA A 226 11.96 18.43 -2.86
C ALA A 226 11.43 17.45 -1.81
N TRP A 227 10.17 17.63 -1.38
CA TRP A 227 9.50 16.72 -0.45
C TRP A 227 9.41 15.29 -1.00
N TYR A 228 8.96 15.11 -2.24
CA TYR A 228 8.85 13.78 -2.85
C TYR A 228 10.21 13.13 -3.04
N GLN A 229 11.22 13.90 -3.47
CA GLN A 229 12.59 13.43 -3.62
C GLN A 229 13.16 12.97 -2.28
N GLN A 230 12.94 13.73 -1.20
CA GLN A 230 13.39 13.37 0.15
C GLN A 230 12.69 12.11 0.65
N LEU A 231 11.36 12.03 0.52
CA LEU A 231 10.58 10.87 0.94
C LEU A 231 11.04 9.58 0.25
N THR A 232 11.39 9.66 -1.04
CA THR A 232 11.74 8.49 -1.87
C THR A 232 13.24 8.30 -2.07
N ALA A 233 14.07 9.07 -1.36
CA ALA A 233 15.51 9.14 -1.57
C ALA A 233 16.21 7.79 -1.42
N ASP A 234 15.74 6.93 -0.52
CA ASP A 234 16.37 5.62 -0.25
C ASP A 234 16.00 4.54 -1.26
N PHE A 235 15.05 4.82 -2.15
CA PHE A 235 14.45 3.83 -3.04
C PHE A 235 14.87 3.98 -4.48
N TYR A 236 14.93 5.21 -5.00
CA TYR A 236 15.27 5.44 -6.40
C TYR A 236 16.78 5.44 -6.65
N VAL A 237 17.19 4.79 -7.74
CA VAL A 237 18.56 4.89 -8.28
C VAL A 237 18.83 6.36 -8.62
N LYS A 238 20.03 6.84 -8.30
CA LYS A 238 20.46 8.21 -8.63
C LYS A 238 20.76 8.36 -10.11
#